data_AF-A0AAV0JBT0-F1
#
_entry.id   AF-A0AAV0JBT0-F1
#
_cell.length_a   1.000
_cell.length_b   1.000
_cell.length_c   1.000
_cell.angle_alpha   90.00
_cell.angle_beta   90.00
_cell.angle_gamma   90.00
#
_symmetry.space_group_name_H-M   'P 1'
#
loop_
_entity.id
_entity.type
_entity.pdbx_description
1 polymer ?
#
loop_
_entity_poly.entity_id
_entity_poly.type
_entity_poly.pdbx_seq_one_letter_code
_entity_poly.pdbx_strand_id
1 'polypeptide(L)' 'MNKKLLERVNGSGRVFMTHALVGGIYLLRFAVGSTLTEAEHVMEAWKVIQEHADAIQGDYKHLY' A
#
# COMPACT_ATOMS: atom_id res chain seq x y z
N MET A 1 -10.34 -0.56 6.17
CA MET A 1 -8.97 0.01 6.22
C MET A 1 -8.13 -0.42 5.02
N ASN A 2 -7.78 -1.70 4.90
CA ASN A 2 -6.80 -2.18 3.90
C ASN A 2 -7.21 -1.95 2.44
N LYS A 3 -8.48 -2.10 2.08
CA LYS A 3 -8.99 -1.79 0.74
C LYS A 3 -8.77 -0.31 0.36
N LYS A 4 -9.09 0.63 1.26
CA LYS A 4 -8.88 2.07 1.05
C LYS A 4 -7.39 2.41 0.92
N LEU A 5 -6.54 1.74 1.70
CA LEU A 5 -5.09 1.90 1.59
C LEU A 5 -4.59 1.45 0.21
N LEU A 6 -5.04 0.29 -0.27
CA LEU A 6 -4.67 -0.20 -1.60
C LEU A 6 -5.13 0.75 -2.72
N GLU A 7 -6.38 1.25 -2.63
CA GLU A 7 -6.92 2.21 -3.60
C GLU A 7 -6.10 3.51 -3.63
N ARG A 8 -5.69 4.05 -2.47
CA ARG A 8 -4.85 5.25 -2.40
C ARG A 8 -3.44 5.01 -2.95
N VAL A 9 -2.80 3.90 -2.57
CA VAL A 9 -1.46 3.57 -3.07
C VAL A 9 -1.47 3.38 -4.58
N ASN A 10 -2.39 2.58 -5.12
CA ASN A 10 -2.49 2.38 -6.57
C ASN A 10 -2.91 3.66 -7.30
N GLY A 11 -3.78 4.48 -6.69
CA GLY A 11 -4.20 5.77 -7.24
C GLY A 11 -3.09 6.83 -7.29
N SER A 12 -2.01 6.66 -6.51
CA SER A 12 -0.83 7.55 -6.56
C SER A 12 -0.02 7.42 -7.86
N GLY A 13 -0.16 6.29 -8.57
CA GLY A 13 0.64 5.95 -9.75
C GLY A 13 2.12 5.65 -9.48
N ARG A 14 2.60 5.75 -8.22
CA ARG A 14 4.00 5.49 -7.84
C ARG A 14 4.31 4.00 -7.70
N VAL A 15 3.32 3.23 -7.27
CA VAL A 15 3.43 1.78 -7.04
C VAL A 15 2.10 1.14 -7.40
N PHE A 16 2.16 -0.06 -7.99
CA PHE A 16 0.98 -0.90 -8.18
C PHE A 16 1.09 -2.18 -7.35
N MET A 17 0.04 -2.47 -6.59
CA MET A 17 -0.09 -3.67 -5.78
C MET A 17 -1.44 -4.34 -5.99
N THR A 18 -1.53 -5.59 -5.55
CA THR A 18 -2.78 -6.36 -5.57
C THR A 18 -3.21 -6.67 -4.13
N HIS A 19 -4.30 -7.43 -3.99
CA HIS A 19 -4.74 -7.95 -2.71
C HIS A 19 -4.98 -9.45 -2.78
N ALA A 20 -5.11 -10.06 -1.61
CA ALA A 20 -5.62 -11.41 -1.43
C ALA A 20 -6.62 -11.44 -0.27
N LEU A 21 -7.56 -12.39 -0.32
CA LEU A 21 -8.40 -12.76 0.81
C LEU A 21 -7.87 -14.07 1.40
N VAL A 22 -7.30 -14.00 2.61
CA VAL A 22 -6.79 -15.17 3.32
C VAL A 22 -7.53 -15.27 4.64
N GLY A 23 -8.26 -16.36 4.85
CA GLY A 23 -9.10 -16.54 6.05
C GLY A 23 -10.14 -15.43 6.25
N GLY A 24 -10.64 -14.83 5.16
CA GLY A 24 -11.57 -13.69 5.21
C GLY A 24 -10.90 -12.33 5.47
N ILE A 25 -9.59 -12.27 5.65
CA ILE A 25 -8.83 -11.04 5.88
C ILE A 25 -8.34 -10.47 4.54
N TYR A 26 -8.61 -9.19 4.31
CA TYR A 26 -8.14 -8.45 3.14
C TYR A 26 -6.68 -8.00 3.34
N LEU A 27 -5.75 -8.64 2.63
CA LEU A 27 -4.31 -8.39 2.72
C LEU A 27 -3.80 -7.67 1.47
N LEU A 28 -2.85 -6.75 1.65
CA LEU A 28 -2.09 -6.18 0.54
C LEU A 28 -1.02 -7.17 0.11
N ARG A 29 -0.84 -7.34 -1.20
CA ARG A 29 0.20 -8.19 -1.79
C ARG A 29 1.14 -7.36 -2.63
N PHE A 30 2.39 -7.30 -2.18
CA PHE A 30 3.51 -6.68 -2.90
C PHE A 30 4.40 -7.78 -3.50
N ALA A 31 4.40 -7.90 -4.82
CA ALA A 31 5.17 -8.91 -5.54
C ALA A 31 6.46 -8.29 -6.09
N VAL A 32 7.59 -8.65 -5.49
CA VAL A 32 8.93 -8.18 -5.88
C VAL A 32 9.62 -9.27 -6.70
N GLY A 33 10.15 -8.91 -7.88
CA GLY A 33 10.88 -9.88 -8.71
C GLY A 33 10.90 -9.59 -10.22
N SER A 34 10.56 -8.37 -10.66
CA SER A 34 10.78 -7.98 -12.06
C SER A 34 12.26 -7.78 -12.34
N THR A 35 12.70 -8.00 -13.58
CA THR A 35 14.11 -7.92 -14.01
C THR A 35 14.77 -6.58 -13.70
N LEU A 36 13.99 -5.50 -13.67
CA LEU A 36 14.47 -4.13 -13.38
C LEU A 36 14.18 -3.67 -11.94
N THR A 37 13.64 -4.55 -11.09
CA THR A 37 13.40 -4.20 -9.69
C THR A 37 14.70 -4.24 -8.91
N GLU A 38 14.95 -3.18 -8.14
CA GLU A 38 16.14 -3.01 -7.31
C GLU A 38 15.72 -2.73 -5.86
N ALA A 39 16.69 -2.77 -4.93
CA ALA A 39 16.41 -2.52 -3.52
C ALA A 39 15.79 -1.14 -3.28
N GLU A 40 16.22 -0.12 -4.03
CA GLU A 40 15.65 1.23 -3.93
C GLU A 40 14.16 1.27 -4.28
N HIS A 41 13.73 0.51 -5.28
CA HIS A 41 12.32 0.41 -5.68
C HIS A 41 11.45 -0.20 -4.57
N VAL A 42 11.99 -1.19 -3.84
CA VAL A 42 11.31 -1.82 -2.69
C VAL A 42 11.21 -0.82 -1.53
N MET A 43 12.28 -0.08 -1.25
CA MET A 43 12.30 0.93 -0.19
C MET A 43 11.35 2.09 -0.51
N GLU A 44 11.30 2.54 -1.76
CA GLU A 44 10.37 3.57 -2.21
C GLU A 44 8.92 3.08 -2.07
N ALA A 45 8.63 1.84 -2.48
CA ALA A 45 7.29 1.28 -2.32
C ALA A 45 6.86 1.22 -0.85
N TRP A 46 7.77 0.86 0.05
CA TRP A 46 7.51 0.88 1.49
C TRP A 46 7.17 2.28 2.00
N LYS A 47 7.90 3.32 1.58
CA LYS A 47 7.60 4.72 1.94
C LYS A 47 6.21 5.14 1.47
N VAL A 48 5.85 4.86 0.22
CA VAL A 48 4.52 5.20 -0.33
C VAL A 48 3.40 4.56 0.49
N ILE A 49 3.57 3.30 0.90
CA ILE A 49 2.60 2.60 1.75
C ILE A 49 2.44 3.30 3.10
N GLN A 50 3.55 3.66 3.75
CA GLN A 50 3.52 4.35 5.04
C GLN A 50 2.86 5.73 4.93
N GLU A 51 3.23 6.54 3.93
CA GLU A 51 2.63 7.87 3.70
C GLU A 51 1.11 7.81 3.59
N HIS A 52 0.58 6.86 2.81
CA HIS A 52 -0.87 6.71 2.66
C HIS A 52 -1.53 6.09 3.90
N ALA A 53 -0.85 5.20 4.62
CA ALA A 53 -1.36 4.63 5.87
C ALA A 53 -1.48 5.70 6.96
N ASP A 54 -0.46 6.54 7.12
CA ASP A 54 -0.43 7.64 8.08
C ASP A 54 -1.52 8.68 7.76
N ALA A 55 -1.68 9.04 6.49
CA ALA A 55 -2.75 9.93 6.06
C ALA A 55 -4.15 9.36 6.37
N ILE A 56 -4.37 8.07 6.14
CA ILE A 56 -5.63 7.40 6.50
C ILE A 56 -5.83 7.42 8.02
N GLN A 57 -4.79 7.17 8.81
CA GLN A 57 -4.88 7.21 10.26
C GLN A 57 -5.18 8.63 10.79
N GLY A 58 -4.59 9.65 10.18
CA GLY A 58 -4.89 11.05 10.43
C GLY A 58 -6.35 11.39 10.14
N ASP A 59 -6.89 10.96 8.98
CA ASP A 59 -8.31 11.15 8.63
C ASP A 59 -9.24 10.61 9.73
N TYR A 60 -8.92 9.44 10.30
CA TYR A 60 -9.72 8.86 11.39
C TYR A 60 -9.59 9.64 12.71
N LYS A 61 -8.41 10.17 13.03
CA LYS A 61 -8.21 11.00 14.24
C LYS A 61 -8.95 12.33 14.19
N HIS A 62 -9.31 12.82 13.00
CA HIS A 62 -10.12 14.03 12.84
C HIS A 62 -11.63 13.76 12.88
N LEU A 63 -12.05 12.50 12.80
CA LEU A 63 -13.46 12.09 12.80
C LEU A 63 -13.98 11.68 14.20
N TYR A 64 -13.12 11.67 15.22
CA TYR A 64 -13.43 11.41 16.63
C TYR A 64 -12.73 12.45 17.51
#